data_AF-A0A8C4ZJI8-F1
#
_entry.id   AF-A0A8C4ZJI8-F1
#
_cell.length_a   1.000
_cell.length_b   1.000
_cell.length_c   1.000
_cell.angle_alpha   90.00
_cell.angle_beta   90.00
_cell.angle_gamma   90.00
#
_symmetry.space_group_name_H-M   'P 1'
#
loop_
_entity.id
_entity.type
_entity.pdbx_description
1 polymer ?
#
loop_
_entity_poly.entity_id
_entity_poly.type
_entity_poly.pdbx_seq_one_letter_code
_entity_poly.pdbx_strand_id
1 'polypeptide(L)'
;RDYSTAPKAFSLCGPAGNRISTSTVRTVSSGYGGGHGGGYGGGMSFGGGSGGYGSGSYGNFDLSQAVDQSHINLNEKATMQNLNDRLASYLDKVRCLEAANSKLEVQIREYYETKGPAAERDYSNYWAIINDLKDKIHGATVDNANILLQIDNSKLAADDFRTKPGGHIWGFEHELMMRQSVEADIGNLRRLLDQTTLTKADLEMQIEGLQDELAYLKKNHAEDLAAMRSQMSGTVNVEVDAAPQQDLSRVLDEIRSQYEGITDKHRRDQEAWFNDKVTSQLSMVSLSLSLSLQPPLTPLTRPLQKGALENTLGETEARYSSMLAGYQNQINMMESELANVRSSIEQQGQEYRMLLDIKTRLEQEIATYRSLLETEESRYDLLVLVEAMWLGRWSGLAGHRKVAGSIPGSS
;
A
#
# COMPACT_ATOMS: atom_id res chain seq x y z
N ARG A 1 -51.76 -22.04 -7.52
CA ARG A 1 -51.32 -23.30 -8.17
C ARG A 1 -50.42 -22.88 -9.32
N ASP A 2 -49.33 -22.19 -9.00
CA ASP A 2 -48.04 -22.76 -8.53
C ASP A 2 -47.45 -23.56 -9.70
N TYR A 3 -46.31 -23.22 -10.29
CA TYR A 3 -45.03 -22.98 -9.63
C TYR A 3 -44.14 -22.03 -10.46
N SER A 4 -43.56 -21.03 -9.79
CA SER A 4 -42.35 -20.35 -10.23
C SER A 4 -41.25 -20.68 -9.21
N THR A 5 -40.34 -21.58 -9.57
CA THR A 5 -39.17 -21.88 -8.74
C THR A 5 -37.92 -21.82 -9.62
N ALA A 6 -37.25 -20.67 -9.57
CA ALA A 6 -35.93 -20.44 -10.15
C ALA A 6 -34.86 -21.25 -9.39
N PRO A 7 -33.76 -21.64 -10.04
CA PRO A 7 -32.66 -22.34 -9.37
C PRO A 7 -31.94 -21.43 -8.37
N LYS A 8 -31.71 -21.99 -7.19
CA LYS A 8 -31.05 -21.36 -6.04
C LYS A 8 -29.61 -20.97 -6.39
N ALA A 9 -29.30 -19.68 -6.24
CA ALA A 9 -27.93 -19.19 -6.20
C ALA A 9 -27.22 -19.78 -4.97
N PHE A 10 -26.11 -20.47 -5.19
CA PHE A 10 -25.20 -20.90 -4.13
C PHE A 10 -24.40 -19.67 -3.69
N SER A 11 -24.74 -19.14 -2.52
CA SER A 11 -23.97 -18.12 -1.82
C SER A 11 -22.67 -18.75 -1.32
N LEU A 12 -21.57 -18.60 -2.07
CA LEU A 12 -20.24 -18.83 -1.54
C LEU A 12 -19.91 -17.70 -0.55
N CYS A 13 -19.87 -18.09 0.71
CA CYS A 13 -19.25 -17.38 1.81
C CYS A 13 -17.78 -17.09 1.45
N GLY A 14 -17.48 -15.84 1.11
CA GLY A 14 -16.11 -15.37 0.98
C GLY A 14 -15.46 -15.33 2.37
N PRO A 15 -14.22 -15.81 2.53
CA PRO A 15 -13.52 -15.68 3.80
C PRO A 15 -13.37 -14.20 4.12
N ALA A 16 -13.74 -13.87 5.36
CA ALA A 16 -13.62 -12.55 5.95
C ALA A 16 -12.29 -11.90 5.60
N GLY A 17 -12.34 -10.80 4.84
CA GLY A 17 -11.20 -9.93 4.66
C GLY A 17 -10.74 -9.46 6.03
N ASN A 18 -9.51 -9.82 6.40
CA ASN A 18 -8.82 -9.24 7.53
C ASN A 18 -8.84 -7.71 7.38
N ARG A 19 -9.68 -7.04 8.18
CA ARG A 19 -9.50 -5.63 8.48
C ARG A 19 -8.16 -5.52 9.17
N ILE A 20 -7.15 -5.01 8.46
CA ILE A 20 -5.93 -4.51 9.08
C ILE A 20 -6.33 -3.25 9.82
N SER A 21 -6.75 -3.44 11.08
CA SER A 21 -6.79 -2.36 12.06
C SER A 21 -5.36 -1.95 12.33
N THR A 22 -4.95 -0.80 11.82
CA THR A 22 -3.74 -0.12 12.29
C THR A 22 -3.98 0.33 13.72
N SER A 23 -3.58 -0.49 14.69
CA SER A 23 -3.39 -0.04 16.06
C SER A 23 -2.15 0.84 16.10
N THR A 24 -2.36 2.15 16.05
CA THR A 24 -1.36 3.12 16.45
C THR A 24 -1.05 2.89 17.93
N VAL A 25 0.08 2.23 18.19
CA VAL A 25 0.69 2.19 19.52
C VAL A 25 1.10 3.62 19.85
N ARG A 26 0.31 4.30 20.68
CA ARG A 26 0.73 5.53 21.34
C ARG A 26 1.67 5.12 22.47
N THR A 27 2.95 5.03 22.15
CA THR A 27 4.02 5.06 23.15
C THR A 27 4.00 6.46 23.77
N VAL A 28 3.35 6.59 24.93
CA VAL A 28 3.54 7.74 25.81
C VAL A 28 4.92 7.60 26.45
N SER A 29 5.93 8.19 25.82
CA SER A 29 7.21 8.42 26.47
C SER A 29 7.00 9.43 27.60
N SER A 30 7.03 8.92 28.82
CA SER A 30 7.20 9.70 30.04
C SER A 30 8.57 10.35 29.99
N GLY A 31 8.62 11.68 30.03
CA GLY A 31 9.86 12.43 30.03
C GLY A 31 9.67 13.93 30.04
N TYR A 32 9.85 14.51 31.24
CA TYR A 32 10.19 15.90 31.53
C TYR A 32 9.10 16.98 31.45
N GLY A 33 8.77 17.53 32.63
CA GLY A 33 8.07 18.80 32.79
C GLY A 33 7.73 19.07 34.25
N GLY A 34 8.54 19.88 34.92
CA GLY A 34 8.45 20.15 36.35
C GLY A 34 7.13 20.79 36.81
N GLY A 35 6.77 20.49 38.05
CA GLY A 35 5.67 21.11 38.77
C GLY A 35 6.00 21.16 40.25
N HIS A 36 6.27 22.36 40.74
CA HIS A 36 6.45 22.67 42.15
C HIS A 36 5.18 22.34 42.93
N GLY A 37 5.30 21.62 44.04
CA GLY A 37 4.21 21.36 44.98
C GLY A 37 4.79 21.22 46.38
N GLY A 38 4.53 22.22 47.22
CA GLY A 38 5.10 22.36 48.55
C GLY A 38 4.65 21.26 49.52
N GLY A 39 5.58 20.93 50.43
CA GLY A 39 5.35 20.07 51.59
C GLY A 39 6.43 20.35 52.61
N TYR A 40 6.21 21.37 53.44
CA TYR A 40 7.05 21.68 54.59
C TYR A 40 6.79 20.64 55.70
N GLY A 41 7.83 19.92 56.12
CA GLY A 41 7.77 18.97 57.23
C GLY A 41 9.15 18.47 57.63
N GLY A 42 9.67 19.01 58.73
CA GLY A 42 10.98 18.69 59.32
C GLY A 42 11.69 20.00 59.69
N GLY A 43 11.79 20.46 60.94
CA GLY A 43 11.95 19.71 62.18
C GLY A 43 13.42 19.37 62.33
N MET A 44 14.24 20.32 62.85
CA MET A 44 15.50 20.16 63.62
C MET A 44 15.87 21.58 64.11
N SER A 45 15.69 21.88 65.38
CA SER A 45 16.65 21.73 66.49
C SER A 45 17.76 22.79 66.51
N PHE A 46 17.68 23.61 67.56
CA PHE A 46 18.51 24.77 67.85
C PHE A 46 19.95 24.37 68.20
N GLY A 47 20.92 25.06 67.60
CA GLY A 47 22.33 24.95 67.94
C GLY A 47 23.00 26.32 67.84
N GLY A 48 23.76 26.66 68.89
CA GLY A 48 24.59 27.87 68.97
C GLY A 48 24.06 28.83 70.05
N GLY A 49 24.76 29.14 71.13
CA GLY A 49 26.19 29.06 71.37
C GLY A 49 26.70 30.44 71.78
N SER A 50 27.29 30.49 72.97
CA SER A 50 28.43 31.35 73.33
C SER A 50 28.27 32.88 73.33
N GLY A 51 28.40 33.45 74.54
CA GLY A 51 29.60 34.22 74.88
C GLY A 51 29.50 35.75 74.93
N GLY A 52 30.36 36.36 75.75
CA GLY A 52 30.65 37.79 75.75
C GLY A 52 30.29 38.51 77.05
N TYR A 53 31.05 38.41 78.14
CA TYR A 53 32.28 39.16 78.46
C TYR A 53 32.13 40.68 78.69
N GLY A 54 32.56 41.12 79.88
CA GLY A 54 33.18 42.42 80.16
C GLY A 54 32.24 43.50 80.69
N SER A 55 32.66 44.47 81.50
CA SER A 55 33.91 44.76 82.22
C SER A 55 33.71 46.13 82.90
N GLY A 56 34.29 46.34 84.08
CA GLY A 56 34.55 47.64 84.71
C GLY A 56 33.33 48.31 85.36
N SER A 57 33.43 49.09 86.44
CA SER A 57 34.58 49.83 86.95
C SER A 57 34.22 50.52 88.29
N TYR A 58 35.17 50.46 89.23
CA TYR A 58 35.55 51.42 90.29
C TYR A 58 34.50 52.04 91.24
N GLY A 59 34.74 51.94 92.55
CA GLY A 59 34.03 52.76 93.54
C GLY A 59 34.27 52.42 95.02
N ASN A 60 35.52 52.55 95.46
CA ASN A 60 36.06 52.84 96.81
C ASN A 60 35.27 52.51 98.12
N PHE A 61 36.05 51.90 99.01
CA PHE A 61 35.93 51.55 100.43
C PHE A 61 35.51 52.73 101.36
N ASP A 62 34.68 52.49 102.39
CA ASP A 62 35.09 52.70 103.80
C ASP A 62 34.17 52.03 104.84
N LEU A 63 34.77 51.72 105.99
CA LEU A 63 34.41 50.81 107.07
C LEU A 63 34.22 51.60 108.38
N SER A 64 33.03 51.61 108.99
CA SER A 64 32.89 51.69 110.46
C SER A 64 31.45 51.49 110.95
N GLN A 65 31.23 50.37 111.65
CA GLN A 65 30.53 50.18 112.94
C GLN A 65 29.16 50.83 113.26
N ALA A 66 28.34 49.98 113.91
CA ALA A 66 27.31 50.25 114.94
C ALA A 66 25.82 50.12 114.53
N VAL A 67 25.40 48.86 114.39
CA VAL A 67 24.20 48.23 115.00
C VAL A 67 23.26 49.16 115.80
N ASP A 68 22.01 49.34 115.36
CA ASP A 68 20.81 48.93 116.13
C ASP A 68 19.47 49.21 115.39
N GLN A 69 18.64 48.16 115.28
CA GLN A 69 17.17 48.07 115.05
C GLN A 69 16.41 48.93 114.01
N SER A 70 17.03 49.90 113.35
CA SER A 70 16.51 50.58 112.14
C SER A 70 16.91 49.86 110.85
N HIS A 71 17.92 49.00 110.93
CA HIS A 71 18.49 48.26 109.81
C HIS A 71 17.57 47.21 109.19
N ILE A 72 16.57 46.68 109.91
CA ILE A 72 15.67 45.67 109.33
C ILE A 72 14.60 46.34 108.44
N ASN A 73 14.03 47.47 108.86
CA ASN A 73 13.08 48.23 108.05
C ASN A 73 13.75 49.02 106.91
N LEU A 74 15.00 49.48 107.09
CA LEU A 74 15.81 50.03 106.00
C LEU A 74 16.26 48.95 105.02
N ASN A 75 16.53 47.72 105.48
CA ASN A 75 16.87 46.61 104.60
C ASN A 75 15.63 46.13 103.82
N GLU A 76 14.44 46.04 104.44
CA GLU A 76 13.20 45.72 103.73
C GLU A 76 12.76 46.84 102.78
N LYS A 77 12.93 48.11 103.16
CA LYS A 77 12.68 49.25 102.27
C LYS A 77 13.71 49.32 101.13
N ALA A 78 14.98 49.02 101.39
CA ALA A 78 16.03 48.98 100.37
C ALA A 78 15.86 47.78 99.43
N THR A 79 15.41 46.62 99.91
CA THR A 79 15.07 45.48 99.05
C THR A 79 13.82 45.76 98.24
N MET A 80 12.79 46.39 98.81
CA MET A 80 11.61 46.85 98.07
C MET A 80 11.96 47.93 97.04
N GLN A 81 12.90 48.83 97.36
CA GLN A 81 13.38 49.84 96.43
C GLN A 81 14.20 49.20 95.30
N ASN A 82 15.08 48.24 95.60
CA ASN A 82 15.81 47.49 94.58
C ASN A 82 14.87 46.69 93.67
N LEU A 83 13.82 46.08 94.22
CA LEU A 83 12.78 45.39 93.44
C LEU A 83 11.99 46.38 92.59
N ASN A 84 11.65 47.55 93.12
CA ASN A 84 10.95 48.60 92.36
C ASN A 84 11.85 49.21 91.27
N ASP A 85 13.13 49.43 91.52
CA ASP A 85 14.10 49.90 90.53
C ASP A 85 14.29 48.84 89.44
N ARG A 86 14.30 47.56 89.82
CA ARG A 86 14.34 46.44 88.87
C ARG A 86 13.04 46.34 88.07
N LEU A 87 11.88 46.53 88.69
CA LEU A 87 10.58 46.60 88.00
C LEU A 87 10.51 47.81 87.06
N ALA A 88 11.01 48.97 87.47
CA ALA A 88 11.10 50.16 86.63
C ALA A 88 12.00 49.89 85.42
N SER A 89 13.18 49.29 85.63
CA SER A 89 14.08 48.89 84.54
C SER A 89 13.44 47.84 83.60
N TYR A 90 12.63 46.93 84.15
CA TYR A 90 11.87 45.95 83.36
C TYR A 90 10.77 46.63 82.55
N LEU A 91 10.01 47.56 83.14
CA LEU A 91 8.97 48.33 82.45
C LEU A 91 9.56 49.19 81.34
N ASP A 92 10.70 49.84 81.58
CA ASP A 92 11.39 50.61 80.55
C ASP A 92 11.93 49.69 79.44
N LYS A 93 12.41 48.49 79.80
CA LYS A 93 12.83 47.50 78.81
C LYS A 93 11.65 46.98 77.98
N VAL A 94 10.50 46.73 78.60
CA VAL A 94 9.26 46.33 77.92
C VAL A 94 8.81 47.43 76.97
N ARG A 95 8.77 48.69 77.42
CA ARG A 95 8.44 49.83 76.55
C ARG A 95 9.39 49.98 75.37
N CYS A 96 10.70 49.80 75.59
CA CYS A 96 11.69 49.81 74.50
C CYS A 96 11.47 48.65 73.53
N LEU A 97 11.11 47.46 74.02
CA LEU A 97 10.82 46.30 73.17
C LEU A 97 9.49 46.46 72.42
N GLU A 98 8.47 47.03 73.03
CA GLU A 98 7.19 47.37 72.38
C GLU A 98 7.38 48.41 71.28
N ALA A 99 8.19 49.45 71.53
CA ALA A 99 8.55 50.45 70.52
C ALA A 99 9.40 49.86 69.38
N ALA A 100 10.32 48.93 69.70
CA ALA A 100 11.08 48.22 68.68
C ALA A 100 10.19 47.28 67.86
N ASN A 101 9.26 46.57 68.50
CA ASN A 101 8.30 45.70 67.83
C ASN A 101 7.35 46.50 66.94
N SER A 102 6.81 47.62 67.40
CA SER A 102 5.95 48.46 66.56
C SER A 102 6.69 49.00 65.34
N LYS A 103 7.96 49.38 65.51
CA LYS A 103 8.83 49.78 64.39
C LYS A 103 9.07 48.63 63.41
N LEU A 104 9.34 47.42 63.91
CA LEU A 104 9.51 46.23 63.06
C LEU A 104 8.21 45.87 62.33
N GLU A 105 7.05 45.96 62.98
CA GLU A 105 5.75 45.72 62.35
C GLU A 105 5.47 46.71 61.21
N VAL A 106 5.80 47.99 61.40
CA VAL A 106 5.70 49.00 60.33
C VAL A 106 6.67 48.68 59.19
N GLN A 107 7.91 48.29 59.49
CA GLN A 107 8.90 47.90 58.48
C GLN A 107 8.48 46.64 57.72
N ILE A 108 7.87 45.66 58.40
CA ILE A 108 7.34 44.45 57.76
C ILE A 108 6.18 44.82 56.84
N ARG A 109 5.27 45.70 57.28
CA ARG A 109 4.14 46.17 56.46
C ARG A 109 4.64 46.93 55.23
N GLU A 110 5.55 47.87 55.42
CA GLU A 110 6.17 48.63 54.32
C GLU A 110 6.93 47.70 53.36
N TYR A 111 7.63 46.68 53.88
CA TYR A 111 8.27 45.66 53.06
C TYR A 111 7.24 44.87 52.24
N TYR A 112 6.12 44.44 52.81
CA TYR A 112 5.07 43.75 52.08
C TYR A 112 4.27 44.65 51.13
N GLU A 113 4.22 45.96 51.35
CA GLU A 113 3.59 46.92 50.42
C GLU A 113 4.51 47.27 49.25
N THR A 114 5.79 47.56 49.53
CA THR A 114 6.80 47.86 48.50
C THR A 114 7.28 46.63 47.73
N LYS A 115 7.25 45.45 48.38
CA LYS A 115 7.52 44.13 47.79
C LYS A 115 6.26 43.28 47.77
N GLY A 116 5.09 43.90 47.59
CA GLY A 116 3.83 43.20 47.35
C GLY A 116 4.03 42.05 46.36
N PRO A 117 3.29 40.93 46.53
CA PRO A 117 3.62 39.62 45.98
C PRO A 117 4.00 39.79 44.51
N ALA A 118 5.31 39.76 44.25
CA ALA A 118 5.97 40.18 43.01
C ALA A 118 4.95 40.51 41.93
N ALA A 119 4.40 41.74 41.98
CA ALA A 119 3.35 42.21 41.08
C ALA A 119 3.65 41.65 39.70
N GLU A 120 2.72 40.85 39.18
CA GLU A 120 2.89 40.00 37.99
C GLU A 120 3.90 40.63 37.05
N ARG A 121 5.12 40.09 37.02
CA ARG A 121 6.07 40.51 36.00
C ARG A 121 5.35 40.30 34.68
N ASP A 122 5.04 41.38 33.96
CA ASP A 122 4.26 41.31 32.73
C ASP A 122 5.02 40.50 31.67
N TYR A 123 4.82 39.18 31.68
CA TYR A 123 5.44 38.26 30.73
C TYR A 123 4.75 38.28 29.36
N SER A 124 3.72 39.13 29.19
CA SER A 124 2.91 39.24 27.97
C SER A 124 3.77 39.42 26.70
N ASN A 125 4.82 40.25 26.76
CA ASN A 125 5.75 40.46 25.65
C ASN A 125 6.54 39.19 25.30
N TYR A 126 6.96 38.41 26.31
CA TYR A 126 7.62 37.14 26.11
C TYR A 126 6.66 36.09 25.54
N TRP A 127 5.40 36.07 25.99
CA TRP A 127 4.36 35.20 25.44
C TRP A 127 4.07 35.51 23.97
N ALA A 128 4.02 36.79 23.58
CA ALA A 128 3.85 37.20 22.19
C ALA A 128 5.00 36.70 21.30
N ILE A 129 6.26 36.87 21.75
CA ILE A 129 7.44 36.37 21.04
C ILE A 129 7.45 34.83 20.97
N ILE A 130 7.10 34.16 22.07
CA ILE A 130 7.03 32.69 22.12
C ILE A 130 5.95 32.16 21.18
N ASN A 131 4.80 32.81 21.09
CA ASN A 131 3.73 32.42 20.19
C ASN A 131 4.11 32.66 18.72
N ASP A 132 4.70 33.82 18.39
CA ASP A 132 5.22 34.08 17.04
C ASP A 132 6.30 33.06 16.61
N LEU A 133 7.20 32.69 17.54
CA LEU A 133 8.18 31.63 17.28
C LEU A 133 7.52 30.26 17.09
N LYS A 134 6.49 29.93 17.87
CA LYS A 134 5.72 28.69 17.69
C LYS A 134 5.01 28.66 16.34
N ASP A 135 4.41 29.76 15.92
CA ASP A 135 3.72 29.87 14.64
C ASP A 135 4.71 29.75 13.47
N LYS A 136 5.89 30.37 13.59
CA LYS A 136 6.99 30.20 12.61
C LYS A 136 7.48 28.76 12.53
N ILE A 137 7.67 28.08 13.67
CA ILE A 137 8.05 26.66 13.70
C ILE A 137 6.95 25.81 13.06
N HIS A 138 5.68 26.09 13.36
CA HIS A 138 4.55 25.38 12.79
C HIS A 138 4.46 25.58 11.27
N GLY A 139 4.58 26.82 10.80
CA GLY A 139 4.64 27.15 9.38
C GLY A 139 5.79 26.44 8.68
N ALA A 140 7.00 26.51 9.24
CA ALA A 140 8.16 25.80 8.70
C ALA A 140 7.98 24.27 8.68
N THR A 141 7.27 23.70 9.66
CA THR A 141 6.96 22.27 9.71
C THR A 141 5.99 21.88 8.59
N VAL A 142 4.96 22.68 8.36
CA VAL A 142 4.00 22.49 7.26
C VAL A 142 4.68 22.67 5.90
N ASP A 143 5.52 23.69 5.74
CA ASP A 143 6.28 23.91 4.50
C ASP A 143 7.26 22.76 4.23
N ASN A 144 7.94 22.25 5.26
CA ASN A 144 8.80 21.08 5.14
C ASN A 144 7.99 19.84 4.71
N ALA A 145 6.82 19.60 5.32
CA ALA A 145 5.92 18.54 4.89
C ALA A 145 5.46 18.70 3.43
N ASN A 146 5.13 19.94 3.00
CA ASN A 146 4.78 20.23 1.62
C ASN A 146 5.95 19.95 0.65
N ILE A 147 7.17 20.34 1.01
CA ILE A 147 8.38 20.07 0.22
C ILE A 147 8.62 18.55 0.13
N LEU A 148 8.49 17.82 1.23
CA LEU A 148 8.61 16.36 1.22
C LEU A 148 7.59 15.70 0.30
N LEU A 149 6.33 16.15 0.33
CA LEU A 149 5.30 15.66 -0.59
C LEU A 149 5.62 15.98 -2.06
N GLN A 150 6.16 17.16 -2.35
CA GLN A 150 6.60 17.51 -3.71
C GLN A 150 7.78 16.65 -4.17
N ILE A 151 8.72 16.36 -3.26
CA ILE A 151 9.85 15.47 -3.52
C ILE A 151 9.33 14.07 -3.81
N ASP A 152 8.42 13.54 -2.99
CA ASP A 152 7.85 12.22 -3.20
C ASP A 152 7.02 12.15 -4.47
N ASN A 153 6.24 13.20 -4.80
CA ASN A 153 5.53 13.28 -6.07
C ASN A 153 6.48 13.31 -7.27
N SER A 154 7.56 14.08 -7.19
CA SER A 154 8.58 14.16 -8.25
C SER A 154 9.35 12.85 -8.39
N LYS A 155 9.65 12.17 -7.27
CA LYS A 155 10.25 10.84 -7.26
C LYS A 155 9.31 9.80 -7.86
N LEU A 156 8.03 9.81 -7.50
CA LEU A 156 7.03 8.92 -8.08
C LEU A 156 6.85 9.17 -9.57
N ALA A 157 6.92 10.42 -10.05
CA ALA A 157 6.91 10.71 -11.49
C ALA A 157 8.19 10.23 -12.18
N ALA A 158 9.37 10.47 -11.59
CA ALA A 158 10.64 9.95 -12.08
C ALA A 158 10.69 8.41 -12.05
N ASP A 159 10.06 7.82 -11.04
CA ASP A 159 9.90 6.39 -10.90
C ASP A 159 8.81 5.87 -11.83
N ASP A 160 7.76 6.59 -12.21
CA ASP A 160 6.86 6.15 -13.29
C ASP A 160 7.64 6.04 -14.63
N PHE A 161 8.60 6.95 -14.82
CA PHE A 161 9.56 6.85 -15.92
C PHE A 161 10.63 5.74 -15.73
N ARG A 162 10.97 5.32 -14.50
CA ARG A 162 12.02 4.30 -14.22
C ARG A 162 11.53 2.88 -13.85
N THR A 163 10.38 2.76 -13.21
CA THR A 163 9.80 1.56 -12.56
C THR A 163 8.94 0.72 -13.49
N LYS A 164 8.77 1.14 -14.76
CA LYS A 164 8.82 0.14 -15.84
C LYS A 164 10.23 -0.41 -15.84
N PRO A 165 10.52 -1.60 -15.26
CA PRO A 165 11.88 -2.07 -15.11
C PRO A 165 12.40 -2.33 -16.53
N GLY A 166 13.28 -1.45 -16.98
CA GLY A 166 13.68 -1.32 -18.38
C GLY A 166 13.10 -0.09 -19.10
N GLY A 167 12.88 1.07 -18.47
CA GLY A 167 12.16 2.24 -19.03
C GLY A 167 12.55 2.77 -20.43
N HIS A 168 13.74 2.50 -20.96
CA HIS A 168 14.05 2.73 -22.39
C HIS A 168 13.78 1.53 -23.29
N ILE A 169 13.83 0.33 -22.70
CA ILE A 169 13.62 -0.96 -23.34
C ILE A 169 12.13 -1.27 -23.36
N TRP A 170 11.37 -1.29 -22.27
CA TRP A 170 9.99 -1.77 -22.27
C TRP A 170 9.01 -0.95 -23.14
N GLY A 171 9.19 0.37 -23.25
CA GLY A 171 8.39 1.20 -24.17
C GLY A 171 8.76 0.97 -25.64
N PHE A 172 10.06 1.00 -25.93
CA PHE A 172 10.60 0.73 -27.27
C PHE A 172 10.37 -0.72 -27.70
N GLU A 173 10.46 -1.68 -26.78
CA GLU A 173 10.30 -3.12 -26.97
C GLU A 173 8.83 -3.45 -27.19
N HIS A 174 7.91 -2.83 -26.44
CA HIS A 174 6.48 -2.98 -26.73
C HIS A 174 6.13 -2.39 -28.10
N GLU A 175 6.63 -1.19 -28.42
CA GLU A 175 6.44 -0.60 -29.75
C GLU A 175 7.11 -1.45 -30.85
N LEU A 176 8.30 -1.97 -30.62
CA LEU A 176 9.05 -2.84 -31.53
C LEU A 176 8.33 -4.16 -31.73
N MET A 177 7.81 -4.79 -30.68
CA MET A 177 7.00 -6.02 -30.76
C MET A 177 5.71 -5.78 -31.55
N MET A 178 5.03 -4.65 -31.31
CA MET A 178 3.86 -4.28 -32.09
C MET A 178 4.22 -4.04 -33.57
N ARG A 179 5.33 -3.37 -33.86
CA ARG A 179 5.84 -3.18 -35.23
C ARG A 179 6.20 -4.51 -35.89
N GLN A 180 6.92 -5.39 -35.20
CA GLN A 180 7.28 -6.72 -35.70
C GLN A 180 6.06 -7.59 -35.97
N SER A 181 5.02 -7.52 -35.13
CA SER A 181 3.74 -8.20 -35.39
C SER A 181 3.08 -7.67 -36.66
N VAL A 182 2.99 -6.34 -36.81
CA VAL A 182 2.40 -5.72 -38.01
C VAL A 182 3.22 -6.03 -39.26
N GLU A 183 4.55 -6.03 -39.17
CA GLU A 183 5.43 -6.41 -40.28
C GLU A 183 5.25 -7.87 -40.68
N ALA A 184 5.09 -8.78 -39.71
CA ALA A 184 4.76 -10.18 -39.96
C ALA A 184 3.39 -10.32 -40.65
N ASP A 185 2.38 -9.59 -40.20
CA ASP A 185 1.05 -9.57 -40.81
C ASP A 185 1.10 -9.03 -42.25
N ILE A 186 1.85 -7.95 -42.51
CA ILE A 186 2.07 -7.43 -43.87
C ILE A 186 2.75 -8.49 -44.75
N GLY A 187 3.76 -9.19 -44.23
CA GLY A 187 4.43 -10.28 -44.93
C GLY A 187 3.47 -11.43 -45.29
N ASN A 188 2.60 -11.81 -44.37
CA ASN A 188 1.58 -12.84 -44.59
C ASN A 188 0.51 -12.39 -45.59
N LEU A 189 0.04 -11.15 -45.51
CA LEU A 189 -0.92 -10.57 -46.45
C LEU A 189 -0.33 -10.48 -47.86
N ARG A 190 0.95 -10.14 -48.01
CA ARG A 190 1.64 -10.16 -49.30
C ARG A 190 1.71 -11.57 -49.89
N ARG A 191 2.07 -12.58 -49.08
CA ARG A 191 2.05 -13.99 -49.52
C ARG A 191 0.65 -14.45 -49.92
N LEU A 192 -0.37 -14.06 -49.17
CA LEU A 192 -1.76 -14.39 -49.49
C LEU A 192 -2.19 -13.71 -50.80
N LEU A 193 -1.80 -12.46 -51.03
CA LEU A 193 -2.02 -11.77 -52.30
C LEU A 193 -1.34 -12.50 -53.46
N ASP A 194 -0.07 -12.89 -53.32
CA ASP A 194 0.65 -13.63 -54.36
C ASP A 194 -0.02 -14.98 -54.65
N GLN A 195 -0.41 -15.72 -53.61
CA GLN A 195 -1.12 -16.99 -53.75
C GLN A 195 -2.46 -16.81 -54.46
N THR A 196 -3.26 -15.80 -54.08
CA THR A 196 -4.54 -15.52 -54.75
C THR A 196 -4.36 -15.09 -56.20
N THR A 197 -3.28 -14.37 -56.50
CA THR A 197 -2.94 -13.96 -57.87
C THR A 197 -2.56 -15.17 -58.73
N LEU A 198 -1.79 -16.12 -58.18
CA LEU A 198 -1.47 -17.38 -58.85
C LEU A 198 -2.72 -18.23 -59.09
N THR A 199 -3.59 -18.38 -58.09
CA THR A 199 -4.85 -19.14 -58.28
C THR A 199 -5.77 -18.45 -59.28
N LYS A 200 -5.77 -17.12 -59.34
CA LYS A 200 -6.53 -16.37 -60.33
C LYS A 200 -6.00 -16.65 -61.74
N ALA A 201 -4.68 -16.59 -61.94
CA ALA A 201 -4.07 -16.87 -63.23
C ALA A 201 -4.31 -18.32 -63.68
N ASP A 202 -4.26 -19.29 -62.77
CA ASP A 202 -4.59 -20.70 -63.06
C ASP A 202 -6.05 -20.87 -63.50
N LEU A 203 -6.99 -20.22 -62.81
CA LEU A 203 -8.41 -20.22 -63.19
C LEU A 203 -8.63 -19.50 -64.53
N GLU A 204 -7.94 -18.40 -64.80
CA GLU A 204 -7.99 -17.70 -66.09
C GLU A 204 -7.51 -18.61 -67.23
N MET A 205 -6.41 -19.35 -67.02
CA MET A 205 -5.91 -20.34 -67.99
C MET A 205 -6.89 -21.49 -68.20
N GLN A 206 -7.53 -22.00 -67.14
CA GLN A 206 -8.57 -23.03 -67.27
C GLN A 206 -9.80 -22.51 -68.04
N ILE A 207 -10.20 -21.26 -67.81
CA ILE A 207 -11.30 -20.62 -68.55
C ILE A 207 -10.94 -20.49 -70.04
N GLU A 208 -9.74 -20.02 -70.35
CA GLU A 208 -9.26 -19.89 -71.74
C GLU A 208 -9.19 -21.25 -72.44
N GLY A 209 -8.66 -22.28 -71.77
CA GLY A 209 -8.64 -23.65 -72.29
C GLY A 209 -10.03 -24.21 -72.58
N LEU A 210 -11.00 -24.01 -71.68
CA LEU A 210 -12.38 -24.41 -71.92
C LEU A 210 -13.06 -23.61 -73.04
N GLN A 211 -12.70 -22.33 -73.22
CA GLN A 211 -13.19 -21.52 -74.34
C GLN A 211 -12.65 -22.03 -75.68
N ASP A 212 -11.37 -22.42 -75.73
CA ASP A 212 -10.75 -23.02 -76.92
C ASP A 212 -11.36 -24.39 -77.25
N GLU A 213 -11.59 -25.25 -76.25
CA GLU A 213 -12.28 -26.53 -76.45
C GLU A 213 -13.71 -26.33 -76.98
N LEU A 214 -14.44 -25.36 -76.45
CA LEU A 214 -15.78 -25.02 -76.91
C LEU A 214 -15.75 -24.51 -78.36
N ALA A 215 -14.78 -23.65 -78.70
CA ALA A 215 -14.59 -23.18 -80.07
C ALA A 215 -14.23 -24.33 -81.03
N TYR A 216 -13.36 -25.24 -80.60
CA TYR A 216 -12.98 -26.43 -81.36
C TYR A 216 -14.18 -27.37 -81.60
N LEU A 217 -14.97 -27.68 -80.58
CA LEU A 217 -16.16 -28.51 -80.69
C LEU A 217 -17.22 -27.87 -81.60
N LYS A 218 -17.44 -26.55 -81.50
CA LYS A 218 -18.34 -25.83 -82.42
C LYS A 218 -17.88 -25.90 -83.86
N LYS A 219 -16.56 -25.75 -84.10
CA LYS A 219 -15.98 -25.86 -85.44
C LYS A 219 -16.14 -27.28 -86.00
N ASN A 220 -15.78 -28.30 -85.23
CA ASN A 220 -15.97 -29.71 -85.64
C ASN A 220 -17.44 -30.00 -85.95
N HIS A 221 -18.36 -29.58 -85.08
CA HIS A 221 -19.78 -29.78 -85.34
C HIS A 221 -20.26 -29.07 -86.62
N ALA A 222 -19.76 -27.85 -86.88
CA ALA A 222 -20.07 -27.14 -88.12
C ALA A 222 -19.52 -27.87 -89.37
N GLU A 223 -18.31 -28.43 -89.28
CA GLU A 223 -17.69 -29.24 -90.34
C GLU A 223 -18.44 -30.55 -90.56
N ASP A 224 -18.83 -31.27 -89.50
CA ASP A 224 -19.63 -32.49 -89.57
C ASP A 224 -21.01 -32.23 -90.19
N LEU A 225 -21.67 -31.13 -89.79
CA LEU A 225 -22.93 -30.72 -90.40
C LEU A 225 -22.77 -30.38 -91.89
N ALA A 226 -21.67 -29.72 -92.26
CA ALA A 226 -21.37 -29.44 -93.67
C ALA A 226 -21.12 -30.73 -94.46
N ALA A 227 -20.40 -31.69 -93.90
CA ALA A 227 -20.15 -33.00 -94.49
C ALA A 227 -21.45 -33.81 -94.65
N MET A 228 -22.30 -33.86 -93.63
CA MET A 228 -23.61 -34.52 -93.69
C MET A 228 -24.54 -33.87 -94.72
N ARG A 229 -24.57 -32.54 -94.79
CA ARG A 229 -25.31 -31.82 -95.86
C ARG A 229 -24.77 -32.15 -97.25
N SER A 230 -23.45 -32.26 -97.41
CA SER A 230 -22.83 -32.67 -98.67
C SER A 230 -23.16 -34.12 -99.04
N GLN A 231 -23.23 -35.05 -98.08
CA GLN A 231 -23.64 -36.43 -98.30
C GLN A 231 -25.11 -36.52 -98.70
N MET A 232 -25.99 -35.74 -98.05
CA MET A 232 -27.41 -35.65 -98.40
C MET A 232 -27.63 -35.00 -99.78
N SER A 233 -26.73 -34.11 -100.22
CA SER A 233 -26.79 -33.52 -101.56
C SER A 233 -26.54 -34.53 -102.70
N GLY A 234 -26.04 -35.74 -102.39
CA GLY A 234 -25.83 -36.82 -103.35
C GLY A 234 -26.98 -37.83 -103.46
N THR A 235 -27.99 -37.76 -102.58
CA THR A 235 -29.18 -38.60 -102.70
C THR A 235 -30.18 -37.96 -103.65
N VAL A 236 -30.32 -38.54 -104.84
CA VAL A 236 -31.36 -38.23 -105.82
C VAL A 236 -32.72 -38.30 -105.12
N ASN A 237 -33.39 -37.15 -105.01
CA ASN A 237 -34.76 -37.04 -104.51
C ASN A 237 -35.69 -37.72 -105.53
N VAL A 238 -35.91 -39.02 -105.39
CA VAL A 238 -37.01 -39.73 -106.06
C VAL A 238 -38.25 -39.45 -105.23
N GLU A 239 -39.00 -38.43 -105.63
CA GLU A 239 -40.35 -38.19 -105.12
C GLU A 239 -41.26 -39.31 -105.62
N VAL A 240 -41.31 -40.41 -104.86
CA VAL A 240 -42.39 -41.38 -104.96
C VAL A 240 -43.53 -40.80 -104.12
N ASP A 241 -44.64 -40.46 -104.78
CA ASP A 241 -45.90 -40.02 -104.18
C ASP A 241 -46.38 -41.07 -103.16
N ALA A 242 -45.94 -40.90 -101.91
CA ALA A 242 -46.32 -41.73 -100.78
C ALA A 242 -47.44 -41.01 -100.01
N ALA A 243 -48.50 -41.77 -99.71
CA ALA A 243 -49.69 -41.32 -99.00
C ALA A 243 -49.38 -40.43 -97.77
N PRO A 244 -50.30 -39.52 -97.38
CA PRO A 244 -50.03 -38.41 -96.46
C PRO A 244 -49.18 -38.84 -95.27
N GLN A 245 -47.95 -38.33 -95.25
CA GLN A 245 -46.96 -38.62 -94.22
C GLN A 245 -47.58 -38.30 -92.85
N GLN A 246 -47.52 -39.26 -91.93
CA GLN A 246 -47.95 -39.08 -90.54
C GLN A 246 -47.28 -37.81 -90.01
N ASP A 247 -48.09 -36.83 -89.61
CA ASP A 247 -47.61 -35.50 -89.25
C ASP A 247 -46.59 -35.62 -88.11
N LEU A 248 -45.31 -35.50 -88.46
CA LEU A 248 -44.21 -35.66 -87.50
C LEU A 248 -44.36 -34.65 -86.36
N SER A 249 -44.98 -33.50 -86.61
CA SER A 249 -45.28 -32.53 -85.56
C SER A 249 -46.21 -33.12 -84.50
N ARG A 250 -47.26 -33.84 -84.93
CA ARG A 250 -48.18 -34.54 -84.03
C ARG A 250 -47.48 -35.67 -83.27
N VAL A 251 -46.62 -36.44 -83.91
CA VAL A 251 -45.87 -37.52 -83.23
C VAL A 251 -44.84 -36.96 -82.25
N LEU A 252 -44.15 -35.86 -82.61
CA LEU A 252 -43.22 -35.17 -81.72
C LEU A 252 -43.92 -34.49 -80.55
N ASP A 253 -45.12 -33.94 -80.76
CA ASP A 253 -45.94 -33.36 -79.71
C ASP A 253 -46.53 -34.44 -78.80
N GLU A 254 -46.91 -35.61 -79.32
CA GLU A 254 -47.30 -36.77 -78.54
C GLU A 254 -46.12 -37.29 -77.68
N ILE A 255 -44.92 -37.38 -78.25
CA ILE A 255 -43.71 -37.76 -77.51
C ILE A 255 -43.35 -36.71 -76.46
N ARG A 256 -43.43 -35.42 -76.78
CA ARG A 256 -43.19 -34.33 -75.82
C ARG A 256 -44.22 -34.38 -74.68
N SER A 257 -45.49 -34.59 -74.99
CA SER A 257 -46.56 -34.78 -74.01
C SER A 257 -46.34 -36.00 -73.13
N GLN A 258 -45.86 -37.12 -73.69
CA GLN A 258 -45.48 -38.33 -72.93
C GLN A 258 -44.33 -38.03 -71.96
N TYR A 259 -43.28 -37.32 -72.41
CA TYR A 259 -42.16 -36.95 -71.54
C TYR A 259 -42.57 -35.95 -70.45
N GLU A 260 -43.32 -34.91 -70.79
CA GLU A 260 -43.87 -33.97 -69.81
C GLU A 260 -44.75 -34.70 -68.79
N GLY A 261 -45.59 -35.64 -69.24
CA GLY A 261 -46.40 -36.48 -68.37
C GLY A 261 -45.58 -37.36 -67.43
N ILE A 262 -44.48 -37.97 -67.91
CA ILE A 262 -43.57 -38.77 -67.09
C ILE A 262 -42.82 -37.89 -66.08
N THR A 263 -42.32 -36.73 -66.50
CA THR A 263 -41.62 -35.79 -65.62
C THR A 263 -42.56 -35.24 -64.55
N ASP A 264 -43.79 -34.85 -64.91
CA ASP A 264 -44.79 -34.40 -63.94
C ASP A 264 -45.24 -35.51 -63.01
N LYS A 265 -45.35 -36.75 -63.51
CA LYS A 265 -45.63 -37.91 -62.66
C LYS A 265 -44.48 -38.16 -61.70
N HIS A 266 -43.23 -38.17 -62.16
CA HIS A 266 -42.04 -38.31 -61.31
C HIS A 266 -41.95 -37.20 -60.26
N ARG A 267 -42.22 -35.94 -60.64
CA ARG A 267 -42.25 -34.81 -59.71
C ARG A 267 -43.35 -34.99 -58.65
N ARG A 268 -44.57 -35.36 -59.06
CA ARG A 268 -45.69 -35.65 -58.14
C ARG A 268 -45.39 -36.84 -57.23
N ASP A 269 -44.78 -37.90 -57.76
CA ASP A 269 -44.42 -39.09 -56.99
C ASP A 269 -43.29 -38.76 -55.98
N GLN A 270 -42.32 -37.92 -56.35
CA GLN A 270 -41.30 -37.41 -55.43
C GLN A 270 -41.88 -36.50 -54.35
N GLU A 271 -42.78 -35.58 -54.71
CA GLU A 271 -43.49 -34.72 -53.76
C GLU A 271 -44.38 -35.54 -52.81
N ALA A 272 -45.10 -36.53 -53.32
CA ALA A 272 -45.91 -37.44 -52.51
C ALA A 272 -45.04 -38.29 -51.58
N TRP A 273 -43.93 -38.83 -52.09
CA TRP A 273 -42.96 -39.59 -51.29
C TRP A 273 -42.33 -38.72 -50.20
N PHE A 274 -41.98 -37.46 -50.51
CA PHE A 274 -41.44 -36.53 -49.53
C PHE A 274 -42.48 -36.16 -48.48
N ASN A 275 -43.72 -35.87 -48.88
CA ASN A 275 -44.81 -35.59 -47.95
C ASN A 275 -45.15 -36.80 -47.06
N ASP A 276 -45.14 -38.02 -47.61
CA ASP A 276 -45.30 -39.25 -46.83
C ASP A 276 -44.13 -39.42 -45.85
N LYS A 277 -42.89 -39.15 -46.27
CA LYS A 277 -41.72 -39.21 -45.39
C LYS A 277 -41.76 -38.16 -44.28
N VAL A 278 -42.19 -36.95 -44.58
CA VAL A 278 -42.34 -35.86 -43.60
C VAL A 278 -43.50 -36.15 -42.64
N THR A 279 -44.63 -36.67 -43.12
CA THR A 279 -45.77 -37.05 -42.29
C THR A 279 -45.43 -38.24 -41.40
N SER A 280 -44.72 -39.24 -41.94
CA SER A 280 -44.19 -40.38 -41.19
C SER A 280 -43.15 -39.94 -40.15
N GLN A 281 -42.25 -39.00 -40.48
CA GLN A 281 -41.31 -38.44 -39.50
C GLN A 281 -42.01 -37.60 -38.44
N LEU A 282 -43.01 -36.79 -38.77
CA LEU A 282 -43.81 -36.03 -37.80
C LEU A 282 -44.60 -36.97 -36.87
N SER A 283 -45.17 -38.05 -37.41
CA SER A 283 -45.85 -39.08 -36.62
C SER A 283 -44.88 -39.88 -35.74
N MET A 284 -43.67 -40.19 -36.23
CA MET A 284 -42.62 -40.84 -35.46
C MET A 284 -42.03 -39.91 -34.39
N VAL A 285 -41.90 -38.62 -34.65
CA VAL A 285 -41.45 -37.62 -33.66
C VAL A 285 -42.49 -37.49 -32.54
N SER A 286 -43.78 -37.48 -32.90
CA SER A 286 -44.90 -37.50 -31.93
C SER A 286 -44.95 -38.79 -31.10
N LEU A 287 -44.58 -39.94 -31.67
CA LEU A 287 -44.43 -41.21 -30.91
C LEU A 287 -43.11 -41.29 -30.13
N SER A 288 -42.03 -40.67 -30.60
CA SER A 288 -40.69 -40.76 -30.00
C SER A 288 -40.56 -39.98 -28.69
N LEU A 289 -41.43 -39.00 -28.43
CA LEU A 289 -41.56 -38.37 -27.10
C LEU A 289 -42.13 -39.34 -26.04
N SER A 290 -42.66 -40.50 -26.45
CA SER A 290 -43.25 -41.52 -25.56
C SER A 290 -42.42 -42.79 -25.38
N LEU A 291 -41.31 -42.96 -26.12
CA LEU A 291 -40.50 -44.19 -26.11
C LEU A 291 -39.00 -43.88 -26.00
N SER A 292 -38.64 -43.25 -24.88
CA SER A 292 -37.25 -43.13 -24.41
C SER A 292 -36.80 -44.40 -23.69
N LEU A 293 -36.92 -45.58 -24.32
CA LEU A 293 -36.25 -46.82 -23.88
C LEU A 293 -35.79 -47.68 -25.08
N GLN A 294 -34.48 -47.59 -25.34
CA GLN A 294 -33.56 -48.54 -25.99
C GLN A 294 -33.56 -48.81 -27.53
N PRO A 295 -32.34 -49.04 -28.12
CA PRO A 295 -32.06 -49.21 -29.57
C PRO A 295 -31.97 -50.72 -29.98
N PRO A 296 -31.97 -51.16 -31.28
CA PRO A 296 -30.80 -51.10 -32.20
C PRO A 296 -31.02 -51.13 -33.77
N LEU A 297 -30.06 -50.52 -34.51
CA LEU A 297 -29.33 -50.91 -35.75
C LEU A 297 -30.01 -51.49 -37.06
N THR A 298 -30.04 -50.76 -38.22
CA THR A 298 -29.28 -50.87 -39.55
C THR A 298 -29.67 -52.03 -40.52
N PRO A 299 -29.35 -52.13 -41.86
CA PRO A 299 -28.34 -51.49 -42.77
C PRO A 299 -28.89 -51.08 -44.19
N LEU A 300 -28.26 -50.33 -45.12
CA LEU A 300 -27.17 -50.77 -46.02
C LEU A 300 -26.58 -49.61 -46.88
N THR A 301 -27.15 -48.41 -46.91
CA THR A 301 -26.59 -47.22 -47.62
C THR A 301 -26.10 -46.11 -46.68
N ARG A 302 -26.23 -46.31 -45.36
CA ARG A 302 -25.79 -45.36 -44.33
C ARG A 302 -24.38 -45.54 -43.76
N PRO A 303 -23.63 -46.66 -43.88
CA PRO A 303 -22.41 -46.83 -43.10
C PRO A 303 -21.29 -45.87 -43.51
N LEU A 304 -21.21 -45.49 -44.79
CA LEU A 304 -20.18 -44.56 -45.25
C LEU A 304 -20.48 -43.11 -44.82
N GLN A 305 -21.74 -42.67 -44.89
CA GLN A 305 -22.14 -41.33 -44.41
C GLN A 305 -22.22 -41.25 -42.88
N LYS A 306 -22.68 -42.30 -42.19
CA LYS A 306 -22.62 -42.38 -40.72
C LYS A 306 -21.19 -42.46 -40.23
N GLY A 307 -20.35 -43.30 -40.83
CA GLY A 307 -18.93 -43.41 -40.47
C GLY A 307 -18.17 -42.12 -40.73
N ALA A 308 -18.47 -41.41 -41.82
CA ALA A 308 -17.92 -40.08 -42.07
C ALA A 308 -18.37 -39.06 -41.02
N LEU A 309 -19.67 -39.02 -40.67
CA LEU A 309 -20.20 -38.12 -39.66
C LEU A 309 -19.68 -38.44 -38.25
N GLU A 310 -19.62 -39.73 -37.89
CA GLU A 310 -19.07 -40.24 -36.63
C GLU A 310 -17.55 -39.97 -36.54
N ASN A 311 -16.81 -40.09 -37.64
CA ASN A 311 -15.40 -39.70 -37.69
C ASN A 311 -15.21 -38.20 -37.54
N THR A 312 -16.01 -37.37 -38.23
CA THR A 312 -15.92 -35.91 -38.06
C THR A 312 -16.31 -35.46 -36.65
N LEU A 313 -17.30 -36.13 -36.05
CA LEU A 313 -17.68 -35.87 -34.67
C LEU A 313 -16.54 -36.25 -33.71
N GLY A 314 -15.99 -37.46 -33.85
CA GLY A 314 -14.85 -37.91 -33.05
C GLY A 314 -13.60 -37.05 -33.23
N GLU A 315 -13.34 -36.55 -34.43
CA GLU A 315 -12.23 -35.63 -34.71
C GLU A 315 -12.45 -34.26 -34.05
N THR A 316 -13.68 -33.74 -34.08
CA THR A 316 -14.01 -32.49 -33.36
C THR A 316 -13.94 -32.66 -31.85
N GLU A 317 -14.45 -33.77 -31.30
CA GLU A 317 -14.36 -34.09 -29.88
C GLU A 317 -12.90 -34.27 -29.43
N ALA A 318 -12.07 -34.95 -30.23
CA ALA A 318 -10.64 -35.09 -29.98
C ALA A 318 -9.92 -33.74 -30.00
N ARG A 319 -10.26 -32.85 -30.95
CA ARG A 319 -9.71 -31.50 -31.02
C ARG A 319 -10.08 -30.66 -29.79
N TYR A 320 -11.34 -30.68 -29.37
CA TYR A 320 -11.78 -29.97 -28.16
C TYR A 320 -11.17 -30.56 -26.90
N SER A 321 -11.06 -31.89 -26.81
CA SER A 321 -10.39 -32.58 -25.71
C SER A 321 -8.91 -32.18 -25.61
N SER A 322 -8.20 -32.11 -26.75
CA SER A 322 -6.82 -31.63 -26.81
C SER A 322 -6.69 -30.16 -26.39
N MET A 323 -7.62 -29.30 -26.82
CA MET A 323 -7.65 -27.89 -26.42
C MET A 323 -7.91 -27.72 -24.92
N LEU A 324 -8.86 -28.48 -24.35
CA LEU A 324 -9.14 -28.50 -22.92
C LEU A 324 -7.94 -29.01 -22.11
N ALA A 325 -7.26 -30.05 -22.59
CA ALA A 325 -6.02 -30.53 -21.98
C ALA A 325 -4.91 -29.47 -22.03
N GLY A 326 -4.81 -28.72 -23.12
CA GLY A 326 -3.91 -27.57 -23.24
C GLY A 326 -4.20 -26.48 -22.22
N TYR A 327 -5.47 -26.09 -22.07
CA TYR A 327 -5.87 -25.12 -21.03
C TYR A 327 -5.63 -25.65 -19.62
N GLN A 328 -5.88 -26.93 -19.36
CA GLN A 328 -5.59 -27.53 -18.05
C GLN A 328 -4.09 -27.51 -17.73
N ASN A 329 -3.23 -27.77 -18.71
CA ASN A 329 -1.78 -27.67 -18.54
C ASN A 329 -1.34 -26.23 -18.23
N GLN A 330 -1.93 -25.25 -18.91
CA GLN A 330 -1.66 -23.84 -18.64
C GLN A 330 -2.11 -23.41 -17.24
N ILE A 331 -3.29 -23.88 -16.80
CA ILE A 331 -3.78 -23.68 -15.43
C ILE A 331 -2.80 -24.29 -14.43
N ASN A 332 -2.40 -25.55 -14.61
CA ASN A 332 -1.47 -26.23 -13.71
C ASN A 332 -0.11 -25.50 -13.62
N MET A 333 0.39 -24.98 -14.74
CA MET A 333 1.63 -24.19 -14.78
C MET A 333 1.49 -22.89 -13.98
N MET A 334 0.41 -22.13 -14.20
CA MET A 334 0.16 -20.91 -13.44
C MET A 334 -0.08 -21.17 -11.96
N GLU A 335 -0.76 -22.25 -11.60
CA GLU A 335 -0.94 -22.68 -10.21
C GLU A 335 0.40 -23.03 -9.55
N SER A 336 1.30 -23.69 -10.27
CA SER A 336 2.66 -23.98 -9.80
C SER A 336 3.49 -22.71 -9.60
N GLU A 337 3.43 -21.76 -10.53
CA GLU A 337 4.10 -20.46 -10.39
C GLU A 337 3.56 -19.68 -9.18
N LEU A 338 2.24 -19.66 -8.99
CA LEU A 338 1.62 -19.03 -7.81
C LEU A 338 2.05 -19.70 -6.50
N ALA A 339 2.13 -21.04 -6.48
CA ALA A 339 2.63 -21.78 -5.32
C ALA A 339 4.10 -21.44 -5.01
N ASN A 340 4.94 -21.34 -6.05
CA ASN A 340 6.34 -20.97 -5.91
C ASN A 340 6.51 -19.54 -5.37
N VAL A 341 5.76 -18.57 -5.91
CA VAL A 341 5.79 -17.17 -5.44
C VAL A 341 5.31 -17.07 -4.00
N ARG A 342 4.24 -17.78 -3.62
CA ARG A 342 3.76 -17.82 -2.23
C ARG A 342 4.82 -18.38 -1.28
N SER A 343 5.48 -19.47 -1.65
CA SER A 343 6.57 -20.06 -0.88
C SER A 343 7.75 -19.08 -0.72
N SER A 344 8.13 -18.40 -1.81
CA SER A 344 9.21 -17.40 -1.80
C SER A 344 8.89 -16.20 -0.89
N ILE A 345 7.64 -15.70 -0.93
CA ILE A 345 7.19 -14.62 -0.05
C ILE A 345 7.24 -15.05 1.42
N GLU A 346 6.79 -16.27 1.73
CA GLU A 346 6.83 -16.80 3.10
C GLU A 346 8.28 -16.93 3.59
N GLN A 347 9.18 -17.44 2.76
CA GLN A 347 10.61 -17.55 3.07
C GLN A 347 11.23 -16.16 3.30
N GLN A 348 11.00 -15.19 2.42
CA GLN A 348 11.47 -13.82 2.60
C GLN A 348 10.90 -13.22 3.89
N GLY A 349 9.63 -13.45 4.20
CA GLY A 349 9.00 -13.01 5.45
C GLY A 349 9.63 -13.61 6.70
N GLN A 350 10.16 -14.83 6.63
CA GLN A 350 10.95 -15.44 7.71
C GLN A 350 12.34 -14.82 7.82
N GLU A 351 13.02 -14.60 6.70
CA GLU A 351 14.33 -13.95 6.64
C GLU A 351 14.29 -12.51 7.17
N TYR A 352 13.28 -11.72 6.80
CA TYR A 352 13.08 -10.37 7.33
C TYR A 352 12.81 -10.36 8.83
N ARG A 353 12.04 -11.33 9.35
CA ARG A 353 11.83 -11.45 10.80
C ARG A 353 13.12 -11.75 11.54
N MET A 354 13.94 -12.66 11.03
CA MET A 354 15.26 -12.96 11.63
C MET A 354 16.19 -11.74 11.57
N LEU A 355 16.20 -11.01 10.45
CA LEU A 355 17.01 -9.80 10.31
C LEU A 355 16.57 -8.70 11.29
N LEU A 356 15.26 -8.53 11.48
CA LEU A 356 14.73 -7.60 12.48
C LEU A 356 15.14 -8.00 13.90
N ASP A 357 15.06 -9.29 14.25
CA ASP A 357 15.49 -9.79 15.56
C ASP A 357 16.97 -9.47 15.81
N ILE A 358 17.84 -9.80 14.85
CA ILE A 358 19.28 -9.46 14.91
C ILE A 358 19.49 -7.95 15.04
N LYS A 359 18.77 -7.13 14.26
CA LYS A 359 18.86 -5.67 14.32
C LYS A 359 18.47 -5.14 15.69
N THR A 360 17.37 -5.63 16.28
CA THR A 360 16.94 -5.20 17.62
C THR A 360 17.95 -5.62 18.70
N ARG A 361 18.57 -6.79 18.57
CA ARG A 361 19.63 -7.23 19.48
C ARG A 361 20.90 -6.37 19.35
N LEU A 362 21.33 -6.06 18.13
CA LEU A 362 22.47 -5.17 17.90
C LEU A 362 22.18 -3.75 18.42
N GLU A 363 20.96 -3.24 18.28
CA GLU A 363 20.56 -1.95 18.84
C GLU A 363 20.65 -1.94 20.38
N GLN A 364 20.26 -3.05 21.04
CA GLN A 364 20.45 -3.22 22.48
C GLN A 364 21.93 -3.26 22.87
N GLU A 365 22.76 -4.00 22.14
CA GLU A 365 24.21 -4.05 22.37
C GLU A 365 24.87 -2.68 22.17
N ILE A 366 24.47 -1.91 21.15
CA ILE A 366 24.96 -0.53 20.95
C ILE A 366 24.51 0.38 22.11
N ALA A 367 23.29 0.24 22.60
CA ALA A 367 22.81 1.02 23.73
C ALA A 367 23.60 0.73 25.02
N THR A 368 23.93 -0.54 25.28
CA THR A 368 24.78 -0.89 26.42
C THR A 368 26.20 -0.38 26.24
N TYR A 369 26.79 -0.50 25.04
CA TYR A 369 28.11 0.07 24.76
C TYR A 369 28.14 1.59 24.96
N ARG A 370 27.11 2.32 24.51
CA ARG A 370 26.99 3.77 24.74
C ARG A 370 26.91 4.13 26.22
N SER A 371 26.12 3.38 27.00
CA SER A 371 26.01 3.60 28.45
C SER A 371 27.34 3.35 29.16
N LEU A 372 28.08 2.30 28.78
CA LEU A 372 29.40 2.03 29.35
C LEU A 372 30.39 3.15 29.02
N LEU A 373 30.43 3.61 27.77
CA LEU A 373 31.25 4.75 27.35
C LEU A 373 30.94 6.03 28.14
N GLU A 374 29.66 6.35 28.33
CA GLU A 374 29.23 7.52 29.11
C GLU A 374 29.61 7.40 30.60
N THR A 375 29.55 6.20 31.17
CA THR A 375 30.04 5.96 32.54
C THR A 375 31.56 6.07 32.67
N GLU A 376 32.32 5.63 31.67
CA GLU A 376 33.78 5.80 31.66
C GLU A 376 34.16 7.27 31.49
N GLU A 377 33.53 8.00 30.58
CA GLU A 377 33.75 9.44 30.37
C GLU A 377 33.46 10.23 31.65
N SER A 378 32.34 9.94 32.33
CA SER A 378 32.01 10.51 33.64
C SER A 378 33.08 10.21 34.70
N ARG A 379 33.67 9.00 34.68
CA ARG A 379 34.74 8.61 35.60
C ARG A 379 36.05 9.34 35.29
N TYR A 380 36.38 9.53 34.01
CA TYR A 380 37.54 10.32 33.59
C TYR A 380 37.40 11.79 33.99
N ASP A 381 36.23 12.40 33.77
CA ASP A 381 35.96 13.78 34.17
C ASP A 381 36.08 13.99 35.69
N LEU A 382 35.56 13.05 36.49
CA LEU A 382 35.74 13.06 37.95
C LEU A 382 37.22 12.95 38.35
N LEU A 383 38.00 12.09 37.70
CA LEU A 383 39.44 11.96 37.94
C LEU A 383 40.19 13.26 37.63
N VAL A 384 39.90 13.89 36.50
CA VAL A 384 40.51 15.17 36.09
C VAL A 384 40.16 16.28 37.08
N LEU A 385 38.91 16.36 37.54
CA LEU A 385 38.49 17.34 38.55
C LEU A 385 39.21 17.13 39.89
N VAL A 386 39.38 15.87 40.32
CA VAL A 386 40.11 15.55 41.55
C VAL A 386 41.59 15.90 41.44
N GLU A 387 42.24 15.60 40.31
CA GLU A 387 43.63 16.01 40.05
C GLU A 387 43.77 17.54 40.04
N ALA A 388 42.86 18.26 39.37
CA ALA A 388 42.84 19.71 39.34
C ALA A 388 42.67 20.32 40.75
N MET A 389 41.78 19.75 41.58
CA MET A 389 41.62 20.17 42.98
C MET A 389 42.88 19.89 43.81
N TRP A 390 43.53 18.75 43.62
CA TRP A 390 44.78 18.42 44.30
C TRP A 390 45.92 19.39 43.93
N LEU A 391 46.08 19.67 42.64
CA LEU A 391 47.06 20.65 42.14
C LEU A 391 46.76 22.07 42.62
N GLY A 392 45.48 22.48 42.64
CA GLY A 392 45.02 23.76 43.18
C GLY A 392 45.30 23.89 44.69
N ARG A 393 45.09 22.82 45.46
CA ARG A 393 45.39 22.79 46.90
C ARG A 393 46.89 22.82 47.17
N TRP A 394 47.69 22.12 46.37
CA TRP A 394 49.15 22.09 46.50
C TRP A 394 49.78 23.44 46.13
N SER A 395 49.30 24.10 45.08
CA SER A 395 49.71 25.46 44.72
C SER A 395 49.28 26.51 45.76
N GLY A 396 48.09 26.39 46.35
CA GLY A 396 47.66 27.22 47.48
C GLY A 396 48.51 27.06 48.75
N LEU A 397 48.96 25.84 49.05
CA LEU A 397 49.90 25.56 50.15
C LEU A 397 51.33 26.07 49.87
N ALA A 398 51.77 26.07 48.61
CA ALA A 398 53.05 26.64 48.21
C ALA A 398 53.06 28.18 48.21
N GLY A 399 51.93 28.82 47.90
CA GLY A 399 51.77 30.29 47.89
C GLY A 399 51.86 30.95 49.27
N HIS A 400 51.53 30.23 50.34
CA HIS A 400 51.59 30.76 51.71
C HIS A 400 53.01 30.83 52.31
N ARG A 401 54.06 30.40 51.58
CA ARG A 401 55.44 30.37 52.07
C ARG A 401 56.36 31.44 51.43
N LYS A 402 55.79 32.55 50.94
CA LYS A 402 56.54 33.62 50.27
C LYS A 402 56.16 35.04 50.75
N VAL A 403 56.11 35.27 52.06
CA VAL A 403 56.19 36.63 52.64
C VAL A 403 57.03 36.59 53.93
N ALA A 404 58.34 36.46 53.79
CA ALA A 404 59.34 36.87 54.79
C ALA A 404 60.73 36.80 54.16
N GLY A 405 61.34 37.94 53.87
CA GLY A 405 62.74 37.99 53.43
C GLY A 405 63.03 39.04 52.37
N SER A 406 62.78 40.32 52.64
CA SER A 406 63.57 41.39 52.02
C SER A 406 64.94 41.42 52.68
N ILE A 407 66.01 41.21 51.91
CA ILE A 407 67.39 41.48 52.32
C ILE A 407 67.88 42.66 51.46
N PRO A 408 68.49 43.71 52.06
CA PRO A 408 69.02 44.86 51.34
C PRO A 408 70.42 44.56 50.75
N GLY A 409 70.79 45.32 49.73
CA GLY A 409 71.98 45.09 48.92
C GLY A 409 73.34 45.43 49.56
N SER A 410 74.38 45.13 48.78
CA SER A 410 75.80 45.56 48.81
C SER A 410 76.63 44.38 48.30
N SER A 411 77.75 44.51 47.61
CA SER A 411 78.47 45.56 46.91
C SER A 411 79.38 44.83 45.92
#